data_AF-A0A816GUB3-F1
#
_entry.id   AF-A0A816GUB3-F1
#
_cell.length_a   1.000
_cell.length_b   1.000
_cell.length_c   1.000
_cell.angle_alpha   90.00
_cell.angle_beta   90.00
_cell.angle_gamma   90.00
#
_symmetry.space_group_name_H-M   'P 1'
#
loop_
_entity.id
_entity.type
_entity.pdbx_description
1 polymer ?
#
loop_
_entity_poly.entity_id
_entity_poly.type
_entity_poly.pdbx_seq_one_letter_code
_entity_poly.pdbx_strand_id
1 'polypeptide(L)'
;HISFEIEINLRIICQPFGLISSLSYFPNEDEVLFMIGTYFKVIQCSYDERKHIYIGKLQLDIDSSLERKPDLTGMTSRQTLKAGVIDISTNLYRVGERDINVIFNQLNQLFPHEKQWLNAVHSHTLAVLYRQFHVKHHPEYVDITLSNSQYALNIYQSYLDDCELNFRVNIAGIYLAMGSIYRIYVKDDELANQQYDRGIEFCVFYHFK
;
A
#
# COMPACT_ATOMS: atom_id res chain seq x y z
N HIS A 1 26.66 -11.86 17.75
CA HIS A 1 25.29 -12.41 17.74
C HIS A 1 24.34 -11.38 18.31
N ILE A 2 23.12 -11.31 17.78
CA ILE A 2 22.08 -10.40 18.25
C ILE A 2 20.89 -11.26 18.69
N SER A 3 20.38 -11.01 19.90
CA SER A 3 19.16 -11.60 20.43
C SER A 3 18.10 -10.52 20.60
N PHE A 4 16.84 -10.88 20.43
CA PHE A 4 15.71 -9.97 20.63
C PHE A 4 14.85 -10.44 21.78
N GLU A 5 14.55 -9.53 22.70
CA GLU A 5 13.56 -9.73 23.76
C GLU A 5 12.32 -8.92 23.41
N ILE A 6 11.18 -9.58 23.22
CA ILE A 6 9.93 -8.93 22.84
C ILE A 6 9.01 -8.84 24.05
N GLU A 7 8.67 -7.62 24.45
CA GLU A 7 7.67 -7.37 25.48
C GLU A 7 6.28 -7.22 24.84
N ILE A 8 5.38 -8.15 25.16
CA ILE A 8 4.00 -8.18 24.66
C ILE A 8 3.04 -7.96 25.81
N ASN A 9 2.18 -6.94 25.71
CA ASN A 9 1.07 -6.78 26.64
C ASN A 9 -0.16 -7.56 26.13
N LEU A 10 -0.47 -8.69 26.77
CA LEU A 10 -1.57 -9.56 26.35
C LEU A 10 -2.97 -8.95 26.56
N ARG A 11 -3.09 -7.81 27.24
CA ARG A 11 -4.37 -7.14 27.53
C ARG A 11 -4.85 -6.21 26.41
N ILE A 12 -4.15 -6.18 25.29
CA ILE A 12 -4.49 -5.33 24.14
C ILE A 12 -5.73 -5.91 23.43
N ILE A 13 -6.70 -5.04 23.13
CA ILE A 13 -8.01 -5.39 22.55
C ILE A 13 -7.92 -5.81 21.07
N CYS A 14 -7.04 -5.17 20.29
CA CYS A 14 -6.68 -5.63 18.95
C CYS A 14 -5.36 -6.37 19.04
N GLN A 15 -5.38 -7.70 19.02
CA GLN A 15 -4.16 -8.50 19.09
C GLN A 15 -3.61 -8.67 17.66
N PRO A 16 -2.54 -7.96 17.24
CA PRO A 16 -1.86 -8.25 15.97
C PRO A 16 -1.02 -9.54 16.08
N PHE A 17 -1.38 -10.44 16.99
CA PHE A 17 -0.71 -11.69 17.24
C PHE A 17 -1.72 -12.73 17.73
N GLY A 18 -1.47 -14.01 17.45
CA GLY A 18 -2.25 -15.13 17.94
C GLY A 18 -1.40 -16.06 18.80
N LEU A 19 -1.98 -16.55 19.90
CA LEU A 19 -1.40 -17.66 20.65
C LEU A 19 -1.69 -18.95 19.89
N ILE A 20 -0.64 -19.61 19.41
CA ILE A 20 -0.75 -20.85 18.63
C ILE A 20 -0.15 -22.04 19.36
N SER A 21 0.07 -21.94 20.67
CA SER A 21 0.61 -23.04 21.50
C SER A 21 -0.17 -24.35 21.35
N SER A 22 -1.49 -24.28 21.14
CA SER A 22 -2.34 -25.46 20.89
C SER A 22 -2.13 -26.15 19.54
N LEU A 23 -1.49 -25.46 18.59
CA LEU A 23 -1.15 -25.94 17.25
C LEU A 23 0.37 -26.13 17.10
N SER A 24 1.14 -25.79 18.13
CA SER A 24 2.60 -25.84 18.10
C SER A 24 3.09 -27.29 18.09
N TYR A 25 4.18 -27.52 17.36
CA TYR A 25 4.95 -28.75 17.46
C TYR A 25 5.68 -28.87 18.83
N PHE A 26 5.80 -27.75 19.56
CA PHE A 26 6.44 -27.65 20.87
C PHE A 26 5.40 -27.33 21.95
N PRO A 27 4.74 -28.34 22.53
CA PRO A 27 3.56 -28.13 23.40
C PRO A 27 3.86 -27.44 24.74
N ASN A 28 5.14 -27.28 25.08
CA ASN A 28 5.60 -26.59 26.29
C ASN A 28 6.07 -25.15 26.00
N GLU A 29 5.98 -24.69 24.76
CA GLU A 29 6.36 -23.34 24.36
C GLU A 29 5.10 -22.49 24.17
N ASP A 30 5.13 -21.28 24.71
CA ASP A 30 4.12 -20.27 24.43
C ASP A 30 4.40 -19.65 23.06
N GLU A 31 3.97 -20.35 22.02
CA GLU A 31 4.21 -19.91 20.64
C GLU A 31 3.23 -18.79 20.25
N VAL A 32 3.81 -17.67 19.80
CA VAL A 32 3.08 -16.46 19.40
C VAL A 32 3.33 -16.17 17.93
N LEU A 33 2.27 -16.15 17.13
CA LEU A 33 2.33 -15.77 15.72
C LEU A 33 1.99 -14.29 15.58
N PHE A 34 2.93 -13.47 15.13
CA PHE A 34 2.66 -12.07 14.78
C PHE A 34 2.09 -11.95 13.37
N MET A 35 1.12 -11.06 13.19
CA MET A 35 0.56 -10.73 11.88
C MET A 35 1.56 -9.90 11.05
N ILE A 36 1.50 -10.05 9.73
CA ILE A 36 2.24 -9.20 8.80
C ILE A 36 1.83 -7.74 9.02
N GLY A 37 2.81 -6.83 9.06
CA GLY A 37 2.58 -5.42 9.35
C GLY A 37 2.66 -5.06 10.84
N THR A 38 3.05 -6.00 11.70
CA THR A 38 3.32 -5.69 13.11
C THR A 38 4.60 -4.85 13.25
N TYR A 39 4.49 -3.70 13.91
CA TYR A 39 5.61 -2.81 14.19
C TYR A 39 6.13 -3.00 15.62
N PHE A 40 7.45 -2.98 15.77
CA PHE A 40 8.11 -3.04 17.06
C PHE A 40 8.99 -1.82 17.24
N LYS A 41 8.85 -1.17 18.39
CA LYS A 41 9.75 -0.11 18.81
C LYS A 41 10.92 -0.71 19.58
N VAL A 42 12.14 -0.38 19.17
CA VAL A 42 13.32 -0.68 19.98
C VAL A 42 13.29 0.25 21.19
N ILE A 43 13.12 -0.32 22.38
CA ILE A 43 13.09 0.47 23.63
C ILE A 43 14.43 0.46 24.35
N GLN A 44 15.25 -0.56 24.14
CA GLN A 44 16.57 -0.66 24.74
C GLN A 44 17.48 -1.55 23.88
N CYS A 45 18.77 -1.24 23.87
CA CYS A 45 19.80 -2.14 23.39
C CYS A 45 20.86 -2.26 24.48
N SER A 46 21.26 -3.48 24.82
CA SER A 46 22.31 -3.76 25.79
C SER A 46 23.28 -4.80 25.23
N TYR A 47 24.48 -4.85 25.79
CA TYR A 47 25.46 -5.88 25.47
C TYR A 47 25.65 -6.79 26.68
N ASP A 48 25.43 -8.08 26.51
CA ASP A 48 25.71 -9.09 27.53
C ASP A 48 27.18 -9.52 27.38
N GLU A 49 28.03 -9.01 28.26
CA GLU A 49 29.47 -9.31 28.26
C GLU A 49 29.79 -10.77 28.50
N ARG A 50 28.92 -11.53 29.21
CA ARG A 50 29.16 -12.94 29.53
C ARG A 50 28.87 -13.84 28.33
N LYS A 51 27.84 -13.48 27.57
CA LYS A 51 27.43 -14.24 26.36
C LYS A 51 28.03 -13.67 25.07
N HIS A 52 28.68 -12.50 25.15
CA HIS A 52 29.19 -11.75 24.00
C HIS A 52 28.12 -11.51 22.92
N ILE A 53 26.90 -11.15 23.35
CA ILE A 53 25.75 -10.89 22.46
C ILE A 53 25.15 -9.51 22.72
N TYR A 54 24.64 -8.89 21.66
CA TYR A 54 23.78 -7.71 21.79
C TYR A 54 22.34 -8.17 22.00
N ILE A 55 21.65 -7.56 22.96
CA ILE A 55 20.25 -7.83 23.28
C ILE A 55 19.44 -6.57 22.95
N GLY A 56 18.59 -6.67 21.94
CA GLY A 56 17.62 -5.64 21.60
C GLY A 56 16.30 -5.92 22.30
N LYS A 57 15.87 -5.04 23.20
CA LYS A 57 14.53 -5.10 23.79
C LYS A 57 13.56 -4.34 22.90
N LEU A 58 12.55 -5.06 22.44
CA LEU A 58 11.51 -4.59 21.54
C LEU A 58 10.20 -4.51 22.32
N GLN A 59 9.47 -3.42 22.14
CA GLN A 59 8.09 -3.30 22.58
C GLN A 59 7.19 -3.34 21.36
N LEU A 60 6.11 -4.12 21.43
CA LEU A 60 5.06 -4.07 20.42
C LEU A 60 4.50 -2.64 20.39
N ASP A 61 4.66 -1.96 19.24
CA ASP A 61 4.17 -0.59 19.08
C ASP A 61 2.71 -0.64 18.65
N ILE A 62 1.83 -0.25 19.57
CA ILE A 62 0.41 -0.12 19.28
C ILE A 62 0.13 1.35 19.40
N ASP A 63 0.05 1.99 18.25
CA ASP A 63 -0.26 3.41 18.16
C ASP A 63 -1.62 3.64 18.84
N SER A 64 -1.59 4.19 20.05
CA SER A 64 -2.79 4.51 20.83
C SER A 64 -3.65 5.58 20.15
N SER A 65 -3.13 6.28 19.13
CA SER A 65 -3.96 7.15 18.28
C SER A 65 -4.87 6.37 17.31
N LEU A 66 -4.67 5.05 17.18
CA LEU A 66 -5.60 4.09 16.55
C LEU A 66 -6.79 3.72 17.48
N GLU A 67 -7.01 4.42 18.60
CA GLU A 67 -8.31 4.37 19.30
C GLU A 67 -9.47 4.89 18.44
N ARG A 68 -9.19 5.61 17.35
CA ARG A 68 -10.08 5.56 16.19
C ARG A 68 -10.02 4.15 15.68
N LYS A 69 -10.97 3.29 16.08
CA LYS A 69 -11.25 1.99 15.48
C LYS A 69 -10.80 2.07 14.01
N PRO A 70 -9.62 1.53 13.65
CA PRO A 70 -9.44 1.20 12.27
C PRO A 70 -10.60 0.25 12.05
N ASP A 71 -11.38 0.49 11.01
CA ASP A 71 -12.41 -0.45 10.64
C ASP A 71 -11.68 -1.71 10.14
N LEU A 72 -11.12 -2.47 11.09
CA LEU A 72 -10.33 -3.69 10.88
C LEU A 72 -11.23 -4.80 10.35
N THR A 73 -12.55 -4.59 10.29
CA THR A 73 -13.46 -5.45 9.53
C THR A 73 -13.02 -5.57 8.06
N GLY A 74 -12.32 -4.55 7.51
CA GLY A 74 -11.69 -4.62 6.20
C GLY A 74 -10.36 -5.40 6.16
N MET A 75 -9.58 -5.41 7.24
CA MET A 75 -8.26 -6.09 7.31
C MET A 75 -8.35 -7.56 7.73
N THR A 76 -9.45 -7.98 8.35
CA THR A 76 -9.72 -9.40 8.68
C THR A 76 -10.46 -10.15 7.59
N SER A 77 -10.96 -9.45 6.56
CA SER A 77 -11.37 -10.10 5.33
C SER A 77 -10.14 -10.66 4.62
N ARG A 78 -10.23 -11.86 4.07
CA ARG A 78 -9.19 -12.41 3.18
C ARG A 78 -9.05 -11.46 2.00
N GLN A 79 -8.12 -10.51 2.08
CA GLN A 79 -7.87 -9.59 0.99
C GLN A 79 -7.32 -10.43 -0.17
N THR A 80 -7.90 -10.24 -1.35
CA THR A 80 -7.33 -10.80 -2.56
C THR A 80 -5.97 -10.16 -2.78
N LEU A 81 -5.07 -10.84 -3.51
CA LEU A 81 -3.77 -10.26 -3.87
C LEU A 81 -3.95 -8.84 -4.41
N LYS A 82 -4.98 -8.65 -5.22
CA LYS A 82 -5.25 -7.38 -5.88
C LYS A 82 -5.68 -6.28 -4.91
N ALA A 83 -6.55 -6.58 -3.95
CA ALA A 83 -6.92 -5.65 -2.90
C ALA A 83 -5.70 -5.23 -2.05
N GLY A 84 -4.90 -6.20 -1.59
CA GLY A 84 -3.73 -5.91 -0.75
C GLY A 84 -2.67 -5.07 -1.43
N VAL A 85 -2.39 -5.33 -2.71
CA VAL A 85 -1.44 -4.51 -3.49
C VAL A 85 -1.97 -3.10 -3.75
N ILE A 86 -3.27 -2.93 -4.00
CA ILE A 86 -3.88 -1.59 -4.12
C ILE A 86 -3.70 -0.83 -2.80
N ASP A 87 -4.03 -1.43 -1.66
CA ASP A 87 -3.87 -0.81 -0.34
C ASP A 87 -2.42 -0.40 -0.08
N ILE A 88 -1.46 -1.28 -0.36
CA ILE A 88 -0.03 -0.97 -0.24
C ILE A 88 0.33 0.19 -1.18
N SER A 89 -0.10 0.14 -2.45
CA SER A 89 0.23 1.16 -3.46
C SER A 89 -0.24 2.57 -3.08
N THR A 90 -1.35 2.70 -2.35
CA THR A 90 -1.85 4.00 -1.86
C THR A 90 -0.90 4.68 -0.88
N ASN A 91 0.09 3.96 -0.33
CA ASN A 91 1.08 4.52 0.58
C ASN A 91 2.50 4.52 0.01
N LEU A 92 2.77 3.73 -1.04
CA LEU A 92 4.10 3.57 -1.61
C LEU A 92 4.67 4.83 -2.26
N TYR A 93 3.84 5.78 -2.69
CA TYR A 93 4.36 7.06 -3.21
C TYR A 93 5.16 7.86 -2.16
N ARG A 94 5.10 7.50 -0.87
CA ARG A 94 5.84 8.17 0.21
C ARG A 94 7.26 7.64 0.42
N VAL A 95 7.56 6.45 -0.10
CA VAL A 95 8.89 5.81 0.09
C VAL A 95 9.87 6.13 -1.05
N GLY A 96 9.39 6.72 -2.14
CA GLY A 96 10.21 7.15 -3.27
C GLY A 96 10.36 6.12 -4.38
N GLU A 97 10.81 6.59 -5.56
CA GLU A 97 10.81 5.81 -6.80
C GLU A 97 11.62 4.50 -6.73
N ARG A 98 12.79 4.53 -6.08
CA ARG A 98 13.65 3.35 -5.97
C ARG A 98 12.93 2.20 -5.28
N ASP A 99 12.29 2.47 -4.15
CA ASP A 99 11.65 1.45 -3.33
C ASP A 99 10.39 0.92 -4.00
N ILE A 100 9.63 1.80 -4.67
CA ILE A 100 8.49 1.41 -5.53
C ILE A 100 8.96 0.38 -6.58
N ASN A 101 10.03 0.68 -7.31
CA ASN A 101 10.56 -0.23 -8.32
C ASN A 101 11.01 -1.59 -7.73
N VAL A 102 11.68 -1.58 -6.58
CA VAL A 102 12.13 -2.81 -5.92
C VAL A 102 10.92 -3.69 -5.54
N ILE A 103 9.90 -3.09 -4.94
CA ILE A 103 8.70 -3.80 -4.49
C ILE A 103 7.95 -4.40 -5.69
N PHE A 104 7.70 -3.62 -6.74
CA PHE A 104 6.97 -4.12 -7.92
C PHE A 104 7.77 -5.16 -8.71
N ASN A 105 9.11 -5.08 -8.72
CA ASN A 105 9.95 -6.14 -9.30
C ASN A 105 9.80 -7.45 -8.52
N GLN A 106 9.77 -7.41 -7.19
CA GLN A 106 9.55 -8.59 -6.36
C GLN A 106 8.14 -9.15 -6.53
N LEU A 107 7.11 -8.30 -6.54
CA LEU A 107 5.73 -8.72 -6.79
C LEU A 107 5.58 -9.41 -8.15
N ASN A 108 6.21 -8.88 -9.20
CA ASN A 108 6.20 -9.48 -10.53
C ASN A 108 6.91 -10.84 -10.59
N GLN A 109 7.91 -11.08 -9.74
CA GLN A 109 8.57 -12.38 -9.62
C GLN A 109 7.69 -13.38 -8.88
N LEU A 110 6.99 -12.93 -7.83
CA LEU A 110 6.11 -13.78 -7.02
C LEU A 110 4.80 -14.12 -7.73
N PHE A 111 4.27 -13.20 -8.56
CA PHE A 111 2.98 -13.34 -9.23
C PHE A 111 3.12 -13.10 -10.74
N PRO A 112 3.85 -13.97 -11.47
CA PRO A 112 4.14 -13.76 -12.89
C PRO A 112 2.89 -13.75 -13.79
N HIS A 113 1.81 -14.43 -13.37
CA HIS A 113 0.53 -14.46 -14.08
C HIS A 113 -0.26 -13.15 -13.95
N GLU A 114 0.03 -12.35 -12.93
CA GLU A 114 -0.63 -11.06 -12.66
C GLU A 114 0.18 -9.87 -13.17
N LYS A 115 1.27 -10.13 -13.91
CA LYS A 115 2.28 -9.13 -14.30
C LYS A 115 1.69 -7.91 -15.03
N GLN A 116 0.72 -8.12 -15.92
CA GLN A 116 0.09 -7.01 -16.64
C GLN A 116 -0.62 -6.06 -15.67
N TRP A 117 -1.41 -6.61 -14.76
CA TRP A 117 -2.12 -5.83 -13.76
C TRP A 117 -1.16 -5.20 -12.74
N LEU A 118 -0.16 -5.94 -12.25
CA LEU A 118 0.88 -5.40 -11.35
C LEU A 118 1.63 -4.21 -11.97
N ASN A 119 1.94 -4.29 -13.27
CA ASN A 119 2.54 -3.18 -13.99
C ASN A 119 1.61 -1.96 -14.08
N ALA A 120 0.29 -2.16 -14.20
CA ALA A 120 -0.67 -1.06 -14.17
C ALA A 120 -0.67 -0.35 -12.81
N VAL A 121 -0.66 -1.12 -11.71
CA VAL A 121 -0.56 -0.56 -10.36
C VAL A 121 0.78 0.15 -10.17
N HIS A 122 1.87 -0.44 -10.66
CA HIS A 122 3.20 0.17 -10.61
C HIS A 122 3.22 1.54 -11.30
N SER A 123 2.79 1.60 -12.56
CA SER A 123 2.71 2.85 -13.32
C SER A 123 1.80 3.88 -12.65
N HIS A 124 0.64 3.47 -12.13
CA HIS A 124 -0.23 4.38 -11.40
C HIS A 124 0.47 4.95 -10.15
N THR A 125 1.18 4.11 -9.39
CA THR A 125 1.91 4.52 -8.18
C THR A 125 3.00 5.54 -8.52
N LEU A 126 3.75 5.32 -9.60
CA LEU A 126 4.75 6.26 -10.11
C LEU A 126 4.10 7.58 -10.57
N ALA A 127 2.97 7.53 -11.26
CA ALA A 127 2.24 8.74 -11.66
C ALA A 127 1.82 9.58 -10.43
N VAL A 128 1.34 8.93 -9.36
CA VAL A 128 1.00 9.63 -8.11
C VAL A 128 2.23 10.27 -7.47
N LEU A 129 3.35 9.52 -7.37
CA LEU A 129 4.63 10.04 -6.87
C LEU A 129 5.07 11.29 -7.66
N TYR A 130 5.15 11.19 -8.98
CA TYR A 130 5.62 12.26 -9.83
C TYR A 130 4.73 13.48 -9.78
N ARG A 131 3.41 13.29 -9.81
CA ARG A 131 2.45 14.39 -9.65
C ARG A 131 2.65 15.13 -8.34
N GLN A 132 2.84 14.41 -7.23
CA GLN A 132 2.93 15.02 -5.90
C GLN A 132 4.25 15.74 -5.66
N PHE A 133 5.37 15.18 -6.10
CA PHE A 133 6.69 15.65 -5.70
C PHE A 133 7.54 16.22 -6.82
N HIS A 134 7.28 15.85 -8.08
CA HIS A 134 8.17 16.19 -9.19
C HIS A 134 7.58 17.25 -10.12
N VAL A 135 6.35 17.06 -10.61
CA VAL A 135 5.76 17.90 -11.68
C VAL A 135 5.78 19.40 -11.37
N LYS A 136 5.62 19.79 -10.10
CA LYS A 136 5.66 21.20 -9.67
C LYS A 136 7.03 21.85 -9.87
N HIS A 137 8.10 21.08 -9.72
CA HIS A 137 9.48 21.56 -9.74
C HIS A 137 10.24 21.17 -11.02
N HIS A 138 9.72 20.16 -11.71
CA HIS A 138 10.36 19.48 -12.84
C HIS A 138 9.31 19.22 -13.93
N PRO A 139 9.06 20.18 -14.83
CA PRO A 139 8.05 20.07 -15.89
C PRO A 139 8.25 18.87 -16.82
N GLU A 140 9.47 18.35 -16.94
CA GLU A 140 9.79 17.14 -17.69
C GLU A 140 9.03 15.90 -17.19
N TYR A 141 8.55 15.91 -15.94
CA TYR A 141 7.74 14.83 -15.38
C TYR A 141 6.26 14.91 -15.77
N VAL A 142 5.79 15.98 -16.43
CA VAL A 142 4.39 16.10 -16.88
C VAL A 142 4.05 14.96 -17.83
N ASP A 143 4.83 14.78 -18.89
CA ASP A 143 4.57 13.76 -19.91
C ASP A 143 4.73 12.35 -19.33
N ILE A 144 5.72 12.14 -18.47
CA ILE A 144 5.94 10.86 -17.78
C ILE A 144 4.74 10.50 -16.91
N THR A 145 4.21 11.48 -16.17
CA THR A 145 3.05 11.30 -15.28
C THR A 145 1.80 10.96 -16.09
N LEU A 146 1.54 11.69 -17.18
CA LEU A 146 0.40 11.44 -18.06
C LEU A 146 0.51 10.09 -18.75
N SER A 147 1.69 9.71 -19.23
CA SER A 147 1.92 8.44 -19.91
C SER A 147 1.72 7.24 -18.96
N ASN A 148 2.24 7.32 -17.74
CA ASN A 148 2.00 6.31 -16.70
C ASN A 148 0.53 6.22 -16.29
N SER A 149 -0.15 7.36 -16.18
CA SER A 149 -1.60 7.40 -15.87
C SER A 149 -2.42 6.74 -16.97
N GLN A 150 -2.11 7.03 -18.24
CA GLN A 150 -2.81 6.46 -19.38
C GLN A 150 -2.57 4.95 -19.50
N TYR A 151 -1.34 4.49 -19.27
CA TYR A 151 -1.02 3.06 -19.25
C TYR A 151 -1.85 2.32 -18.20
N ALA A 152 -1.93 2.86 -16.98
CA ALA A 152 -2.73 2.27 -15.91
C ALA A 152 -4.22 2.24 -16.27
N LEU A 153 -4.78 3.33 -16.82
CA LEU A 153 -6.17 3.41 -17.26
C LEU A 153 -6.52 2.33 -18.30
N ASN A 154 -5.68 2.18 -19.32
CA ASN A 154 -5.92 1.21 -20.40
C ASN A 154 -6.07 -0.22 -19.85
N ILE A 155 -5.33 -0.54 -18.81
CA ILE A 155 -5.41 -1.85 -18.16
C ILE A 155 -6.59 -1.90 -17.19
N TYR A 156 -6.75 -0.93 -16.29
CA TYR A 156 -7.86 -0.95 -15.32
C TYR A 156 -9.24 -1.00 -15.96
N GLN A 157 -9.42 -0.40 -17.14
CA GLN A 157 -10.67 -0.50 -17.89
C GLN A 157 -11.05 -1.94 -18.24
N SER A 158 -10.08 -2.84 -18.49
CA SER A 158 -10.39 -4.27 -18.73
C SER A 158 -10.82 -5.03 -17.48
N TYR A 159 -10.72 -4.41 -16.29
CA TYR A 159 -11.10 -4.99 -15.00
C TYR A 159 -12.35 -4.33 -14.40
N LEU A 160 -13.13 -3.56 -15.17
CA LEU A 160 -14.32 -2.87 -14.66
C LEU A 160 -15.40 -3.79 -14.08
N ASP A 161 -15.42 -5.05 -14.51
CA ASP A 161 -16.37 -6.08 -14.08
C ASP A 161 -15.70 -7.13 -13.16
N ASP A 162 -14.46 -6.90 -12.73
CA ASP A 162 -13.76 -7.79 -11.79
C ASP A 162 -14.41 -7.69 -10.40
N CYS A 163 -14.85 -8.83 -9.85
CA CYS A 163 -15.58 -8.88 -8.58
C CYS A 163 -14.71 -8.64 -7.34
N GLU A 164 -13.38 -8.71 -7.49
CA GLU A 164 -12.44 -8.49 -6.39
C GLU A 164 -12.07 -7.02 -6.24
N LEU A 165 -12.33 -6.19 -7.25
CA LEU A 165 -11.80 -4.83 -7.33
C LEU A 165 -12.85 -3.81 -7.77
N ASN A 166 -12.96 -2.76 -6.98
CA ASN A 166 -13.73 -1.60 -7.36
C ASN A 166 -12.86 -0.61 -8.15
N PHE A 167 -12.56 -0.94 -9.41
CA PHE A 167 -11.73 -0.07 -10.24
C PHE A 167 -12.39 1.23 -10.66
N ARG A 168 -13.71 1.37 -10.54
CA ARG A 168 -14.42 2.59 -10.94
C ARG A 168 -13.90 3.80 -10.18
N VAL A 169 -13.68 3.65 -8.87
CA VAL A 169 -13.11 4.72 -8.02
C VAL A 169 -11.67 5.04 -8.42
N ASN A 170 -10.85 4.02 -8.67
CA ASN A 170 -9.45 4.22 -9.07
C ASN A 170 -9.34 4.89 -10.45
N ILE A 171 -10.14 4.45 -11.42
CA ILE A 171 -10.21 5.03 -12.77
C ILE A 171 -10.66 6.49 -12.70
N ALA A 172 -11.69 6.79 -11.91
CA ALA A 172 -12.13 8.16 -11.67
C ALA A 172 -11.00 9.02 -11.09
N GLY A 173 -10.31 8.51 -10.07
CA GLY A 173 -9.17 9.18 -9.46
C GLY A 173 -8.05 9.51 -10.45
N ILE A 174 -7.74 8.59 -11.37
CA ILE A 174 -6.73 8.83 -12.41
C ILE A 174 -7.19 9.91 -13.39
N TYR A 175 -8.44 9.86 -13.86
CA TYR A 175 -8.99 10.88 -14.75
C TYR A 175 -8.96 12.28 -14.14
N LEU A 176 -9.41 12.41 -12.88
CA LEU A 176 -9.36 13.68 -12.15
C LEU A 176 -7.91 14.16 -11.96
N ALA A 177 -6.97 13.25 -11.71
CA ALA A 177 -5.54 13.57 -11.62
C ALA A 177 -4.99 14.11 -12.94
N MET A 178 -5.27 13.43 -14.06
CA MET A 178 -4.87 13.88 -15.40
C MET A 178 -5.49 15.23 -15.75
N GLY A 179 -6.77 15.44 -15.47
CA GLY A 179 -7.45 16.72 -15.67
C GLY A 179 -6.77 17.87 -14.91
N SER A 180 -6.35 17.63 -13.66
CA SER A 180 -5.58 18.62 -12.90
C SER A 180 -4.22 18.94 -13.53
N ILE A 181 -3.56 17.94 -14.12
CA ILE A 181 -2.27 18.12 -14.79
C ILE A 181 -2.43 18.93 -16.07
N TYR A 182 -3.42 18.57 -16.90
CA TYR A 182 -3.71 19.30 -18.14
C TYR A 182 -4.03 20.77 -17.87
N ARG A 183 -4.83 21.05 -16.85
CA ARG A 183 -5.19 22.42 -16.50
C ARG A 183 -4.00 23.23 -15.98
N ILE A 184 -3.28 22.69 -15.00
CA ILE A 184 -2.28 23.47 -14.24
C ILE A 184 -0.96 23.57 -14.99
N TYR A 185 -0.49 22.47 -15.59
CA TYR A 185 0.87 22.38 -16.12
C TYR A 185 0.91 22.44 -17.64
N VAL A 186 -0.02 21.77 -18.33
CA VAL A 186 -0.10 21.81 -19.80
C VAL A 186 -0.83 23.07 -20.30
N LYS A 187 -1.75 23.61 -19.48
CA LYS A 187 -2.64 24.73 -19.80
C LYS A 187 -3.59 24.43 -20.97
N ASP A 188 -4.07 23.19 -21.02
CA ASP A 188 -5.09 22.72 -21.96
C ASP A 188 -6.41 22.52 -21.21
N ASP A 189 -7.25 23.56 -21.20
CA ASP A 189 -8.54 23.56 -20.50
C ASP A 189 -9.56 22.62 -21.15
N GLU A 190 -9.50 22.43 -22.47
CA GLU A 190 -10.42 21.52 -23.18
C GLU A 190 -10.16 20.09 -22.73
N LEU A 191 -8.91 19.65 -22.82
CA LEU A 191 -8.54 18.30 -22.44
C LEU A 191 -8.69 18.09 -20.93
N ALA A 192 -8.42 19.11 -20.11
CA ALA A 192 -8.68 19.06 -18.68
C ALA A 192 -10.16 18.82 -18.35
N ASN A 193 -11.07 19.52 -19.02
CA ASN A 193 -12.52 19.33 -18.85
C ASN A 193 -12.94 17.93 -19.31
N GLN A 194 -12.44 17.47 -20.47
CA GLN A 194 -12.73 16.12 -20.95
C GLN A 194 -12.31 15.03 -19.96
N GLN A 195 -11.14 15.15 -19.33
CA GLN A 195 -10.75 14.18 -18.29
C GLN A 195 -11.59 14.34 -17.01
N TYR A 196 -11.93 15.56 -16.62
CA TYR A 196 -12.80 15.79 -15.46
C TYR A 196 -14.16 15.13 -15.63
N ASP A 197 -14.82 15.34 -16.78
CA ASP A 197 -16.13 14.78 -17.09
C ASP A 197 -16.09 13.25 -17.06
N ARG A 198 -15.08 12.63 -17.68
CA ARG A 198 -14.85 11.17 -17.59
C ARG A 198 -14.68 10.70 -16.14
N GLY A 199 -13.92 11.44 -15.33
CA GLY A 199 -13.75 11.12 -13.92
C GLY A 199 -15.08 11.13 -13.15
N ILE A 200 -15.92 12.14 -13.40
CA ILE A 200 -17.26 12.25 -12.80
C ILE A 200 -18.17 11.12 -13.27
N GLU A 201 -18.17 10.74 -14.55
CA GLU A 201 -18.95 9.60 -15.05
C GLU A 201 -18.66 8.33 -14.23
N PHE A 202 -17.38 8.00 -14.01
CA PHE A 202 -17.00 6.82 -13.21
C PHE A 202 -17.40 6.92 -11.73
N CYS A 203 -17.43 8.12 -11.15
CA CYS A 203 -17.93 8.35 -9.78
C CYS A 203 -19.46 8.25 -9.67
N VAL A 204 -20.20 8.79 -10.64
CA VAL A 204 -21.68 8.84 -10.60
C VAL A 204 -22.26 7.46 -10.87
N PHE A 205 -21.75 6.73 -11.87
CA PHE A 205 -22.22 5.37 -12.16
C PHE A 205 -21.92 4.37 -11.03
N TYR A 206 -21.04 4.71 -10.08
CA TYR A 206 -20.79 3.91 -8.88
C TYR A 206 -21.93 3.97 -7.85
N HIS A 207 -22.72 5.05 -7.81
CA HIS A 207 -23.79 5.22 -6.81
C HIS A 207 -25.16 4.67 -7.25
N PHE A 208 -25.30 4.22 -8.50
CA PHE A 208 -26.59 3.80 -9.08
C PHE A 208 -26.65 2.31 -9.48
N LYS A 209 -25.73 1.48 -8.97
CA LYS A 209 -25.81 0.00 -9.03
C LYS A 209 -25.76 -0.56 -7.62
#